data_AF-A0A951UCI0-F1
#
_entry.id   AF-A0A951UCI0-F1
#
_cell.length_a   1.000
_cell.length_b   1.000
_cell.length_c   1.000
_cell.angle_alpha   90.00
_cell.angle_beta   90.00
_cell.angle_gamma   90.00
#
_symmetry.space_group_name_H-M   'P 1'
#
loop_
_entity.id
_entity.type
_entity.pdbx_description
1 polymer ?
#
loop_
_entity_poly.entity_id
_entity_poly.type
_entity_poly.pdbx_seq_one_letter_code
_entity_poly.pdbx_strand_id
1 'polypeptide(L)'
;MKKLPREILRQEDKPGYEKEVWQPSWKCYCCHDLGIVRPHLVAMLIDGYDYRHDKLPRCQNQGCSAGSSYDSSELSNCIDYRLSPAICQELDMIEREDWRQTQAEWHSTRKHRQVDFSSVVQNLRPTNRTSGEQMEAMRRSEEVMARIDKGLNDTERKEMLLRTGEINSL
;
A
#
# COMPACT_ATOMS: atom_id res chain seq x y z
N MET A 1 -36.01 15.39 4.46
CA MET A 1 -35.31 14.47 5.37
C MET A 1 -34.38 15.27 6.26
N LYS A 2 -34.42 15.09 7.59
CA LYS A 2 -33.44 15.69 8.50
C LYS A 2 -32.08 15.01 8.26
N LYS A 3 -31.05 15.79 7.92
CA LYS A 3 -29.68 15.28 7.82
C LYS A 3 -29.12 15.14 9.24
N LEU A 4 -28.53 13.98 9.53
CA LEU A 4 -27.84 13.76 10.80
C LEU A 4 -26.50 14.55 10.80
N PRO A 5 -26.07 15.07 11.97
CA PRO A 5 -24.77 15.70 12.08
C PRO A 5 -23.65 14.69 11.84
N ARG A 6 -22.51 15.19 11.36
CA ARG A 6 -21.30 14.36 11.20
C ARG A 6 -20.77 13.97 12.58
N GLU A 7 -20.48 12.68 12.76
CA GLU A 7 -19.70 12.19 13.89
C GLU A 7 -18.25 12.03 13.42
N ILE A 8 -17.38 12.91 13.89
CA ILE A 8 -15.96 12.86 13.54
C ILE A 8 -15.29 11.88 14.51
N LEU A 9 -14.85 10.73 13.98
CA LEU A 9 -14.14 9.71 14.75
C LEU A 9 -12.83 10.20 15.39
N ARG A 10 -12.20 11.26 14.85
CA ARG A 10 -10.87 11.72 15.26
C ARG A 10 -10.65 13.21 14.97
N GLN A 11 -10.28 14.00 15.97
CA GLN A 11 -9.93 15.42 15.82
C GLN A 11 -8.48 15.57 15.32
N GLU A 12 -8.29 15.47 14.00
CA GLU A 12 -6.97 15.56 13.37
C GLU A 12 -6.42 17.00 13.30
N ASP A 13 -7.21 17.99 13.74
CA ASP A 13 -6.98 19.43 13.51
C ASP A 13 -6.10 20.08 14.59
N LYS A 14 -5.62 19.33 15.60
CA LYS A 14 -4.83 19.89 16.71
C LYS A 14 -3.36 20.07 16.33
N PRO A 15 -2.76 21.25 16.53
CA PRO A 15 -1.33 21.45 16.32
C PRO A 15 -0.52 20.54 17.26
N GLY A 16 0.44 19.79 16.69
CA GLY A 16 1.21 18.75 17.38
C GLY A 16 0.66 17.33 17.22
N TYR A 17 -0.42 17.13 16.46
CA TYR A 17 -0.96 15.80 16.19
C TYR A 17 -0.13 15.04 15.14
N GLU A 18 0.75 14.15 15.60
CA GLU A 18 1.25 13.07 14.75
C GLU A 18 0.08 12.11 14.47
N LYS A 19 -0.53 12.19 13.26
CA LYS A 19 -1.48 11.14 12.88
C LYS A 19 -0.74 9.81 12.93
N GLU A 20 -0.98 8.95 13.91
CA GLU A 20 -0.49 7.58 13.86
C GLU A 20 -0.99 6.96 12.55
N VAL A 21 -0.10 6.31 11.79
CA VAL A 21 -0.51 5.54 10.63
C VAL A 21 -1.44 4.46 11.16
N TRP A 22 -2.70 4.49 10.73
CA TRP A 22 -3.70 3.53 11.18
C TRP A 22 -3.21 2.11 10.92
N GLN A 23 -3.34 1.24 11.90
CA GLN A 23 -3.00 -0.18 11.79
C GLN A 23 -4.22 -1.04 12.07
N PRO A 24 -4.48 -2.09 11.27
CA PRO A 24 -5.54 -3.04 11.51
C PRO A 24 -5.23 -3.90 12.73
N SER A 25 -6.28 -4.31 13.45
CA SER A 25 -6.24 -5.24 14.58
C SER A 25 -6.58 -6.68 14.17
N TRP A 26 -6.34 -7.04 12.91
CA TRP A 26 -6.74 -8.33 12.37
C TRP A 26 -6.08 -9.51 13.11
N LYS A 27 -6.91 -10.50 13.44
CA LYS A 27 -6.44 -11.75 14.03
C LYS A 27 -5.73 -12.64 13.00
N CYS A 28 -6.34 -12.82 11.82
CA CYS A 28 -5.65 -13.38 10.64
C CYS A 28 -5.49 -12.29 9.59
N TYR A 29 -4.28 -12.09 9.12
CA TYR A 29 -3.98 -11.25 7.97
C TYR A 29 -4.39 -11.95 6.67
N CYS A 30 -4.29 -13.28 6.62
CA CYS A 30 -4.70 -14.07 5.46
C CYS A 30 -6.14 -13.78 4.94
N CYS A 31 -7.06 -13.44 5.84
CA CYS A 31 -8.48 -13.23 5.55
C CYS A 31 -9.07 -11.97 6.19
N HIS A 32 -8.25 -11.19 6.91
CA HIS A 32 -8.69 -10.05 7.72
C HIS A 32 -9.88 -10.43 8.63
N ASP A 33 -10.92 -9.60 8.65
CA ASP A 33 -12.17 -9.82 9.35
C ASP A 33 -13.22 -10.59 8.54
N LEU A 34 -12.91 -10.96 7.29
CA LEU A 34 -13.87 -11.62 6.41
C LEU A 34 -13.92 -13.12 6.63
N GLY A 35 -12.81 -13.76 6.98
CA GLY A 35 -12.75 -15.23 7.11
C GLY A 35 -12.65 -15.98 5.78
N ILE A 36 -12.67 -15.30 4.64
CA ILE A 36 -12.30 -15.83 3.32
C ILE A 36 -10.88 -15.38 3.01
N VAL A 37 -10.03 -16.31 2.58
CA VAL A 37 -8.64 -16.02 2.22
C VAL A 37 -8.61 -15.09 1.01
N ARG A 38 -7.76 -14.06 1.06
CA ARG A 38 -7.70 -13.04 0.00
C ARG A 38 -7.36 -13.67 -1.36
N PRO A 39 -7.98 -13.24 -2.46
CA PRO A 39 -7.75 -13.82 -3.79
C PRO A 39 -6.29 -13.84 -4.23
N HIS A 40 -5.51 -12.79 -3.95
CA HIS A 40 -4.10 -12.73 -4.35
C HIS A 40 -3.25 -13.76 -3.61
N LEU A 41 -3.61 -14.12 -2.37
CA LEU A 41 -2.97 -15.20 -1.62
C LEU A 41 -3.33 -16.57 -2.17
N VAL A 42 -4.60 -16.76 -2.55
CA VAL A 42 -5.08 -18.01 -3.15
C VAL A 42 -4.43 -18.24 -4.52
N ALA A 43 -4.27 -17.19 -5.32
CA ALA A 43 -3.63 -17.27 -6.63
C ALA A 43 -2.15 -17.69 -6.59
N MET A 44 -1.49 -17.60 -5.43
CA MET A 44 -0.14 -18.17 -5.23
C MET A 44 -0.15 -19.68 -4.98
N LEU A 45 -1.30 -20.26 -4.60
CA LEU A 45 -1.46 -21.68 -4.27
C LEU A 45 -2.20 -22.46 -5.35
N ILE A 46 -3.16 -21.81 -6.02
CA ILE A 46 -4.05 -22.42 -7.01
C ILE A 46 -3.83 -21.70 -8.33
N ASP A 47 -3.12 -22.37 -9.23
CA ASP A 47 -2.87 -21.87 -10.57
C ASP A 47 -4.19 -21.61 -11.31
N GLY A 48 -4.32 -20.40 -11.87
CA GLY A 48 -5.50 -19.99 -12.62
C GLY A 48 -6.74 -19.70 -11.78
N TYR A 49 -6.61 -19.56 -10.45
CA TYR A 49 -7.74 -19.22 -9.58
C TYR A 49 -8.46 -17.95 -10.02
N ASP A 50 -9.78 -18.05 -10.22
CA ASP A 50 -10.67 -16.95 -10.57
C ASP A 50 -11.71 -16.72 -9.47
N TYR A 51 -11.52 -15.67 -8.69
CA TYR A 51 -12.40 -15.32 -7.57
C TYR A 51 -13.88 -15.07 -7.93
N ARG A 52 -14.20 -14.90 -9.23
CA ARG A 52 -15.59 -14.68 -9.69
C ARG A 52 -16.31 -15.98 -10.00
N HIS A 53 -15.57 -17.04 -10.34
CA HIS A 53 -16.12 -18.30 -10.82
C HIS A 53 -15.80 -19.48 -9.90
N ASP A 54 -14.71 -19.39 -9.14
CA ASP A 54 -14.28 -20.42 -8.22
C ASP A 54 -14.89 -20.25 -6.82
N LYS A 55 -14.86 -21.34 -6.06
CA LYS A 55 -15.30 -21.37 -4.67
C LYS A 55 -14.39 -20.52 -3.79
N LEU A 56 -14.98 -19.88 -2.79
CA LEU A 56 -14.30 -18.97 -1.87
C LEU A 56 -13.52 -19.76 -0.80
N PRO A 57 -12.17 -19.66 -0.75
CA PRO A 57 -11.39 -20.42 0.19
C PRO A 57 -11.57 -19.94 1.62
N ARG A 58 -12.08 -20.83 2.46
CA ARG A 58 -12.31 -20.55 3.88
C ARG A 58 -10.98 -20.56 4.63
N CYS A 59 -10.73 -19.50 5.40
CA CYS A 59 -9.60 -19.49 6.32
C CYS A 59 -9.82 -20.47 7.48
N GLN A 60 -8.92 -21.44 7.61
CA GLN A 60 -8.89 -22.41 8.70
C GLN A 60 -7.73 -22.18 9.67
N ASN A 61 -7.13 -20.97 9.67
CA ASN A 61 -6.03 -20.65 10.58
C ASN A 61 -6.48 -20.79 12.04
N GLN A 62 -5.58 -21.31 12.88
CA GLN A 62 -5.87 -21.53 14.30
C GLN A 62 -6.18 -20.20 14.99
N GLY A 63 -7.31 -20.14 15.71
CA GLY A 63 -7.77 -18.93 16.40
C GLY A 63 -8.50 -17.91 15.52
N CYS A 64 -8.70 -18.19 14.23
CA CYS A 64 -9.49 -17.34 13.34
C CYS A 64 -10.97 -17.75 13.33
N SER A 65 -11.83 -16.90 13.91
CA SER A 65 -13.30 -17.09 13.93
C SER A 65 -14.05 -16.27 12.88
N ALA A 66 -13.35 -15.51 12.04
CA ALA A 66 -13.96 -14.49 11.17
C ALA A 66 -14.99 -15.05 10.18
N GLY A 67 -14.84 -16.29 9.73
CA GLY A 67 -15.75 -16.89 8.75
C GLY A 67 -16.60 -18.05 9.30
N SER A 68 -16.77 -18.18 10.62
CA SER A 68 -17.58 -19.27 11.18
C SER A 68 -19.03 -19.26 10.69
N SER A 69 -19.51 -18.13 10.15
CA SER A 69 -20.81 -18.01 9.50
C SER A 69 -20.91 -18.75 8.15
N TYR A 70 -19.77 -19.11 7.53
CA TYR A 70 -19.76 -19.83 6.26
C TYR A 70 -19.88 -21.35 6.41
N ASP A 71 -19.81 -21.87 7.63
CA ASP A 71 -19.85 -23.31 7.91
C ASP A 71 -21.29 -23.87 7.89
N SER A 72 -22.25 -23.10 7.37
CA SER A 72 -23.64 -23.51 7.20
C SER A 72 -23.79 -24.43 5.97
N SER A 73 -24.73 -25.37 6.03
CA SER A 73 -24.98 -26.31 4.94
C SER A 73 -25.41 -25.63 3.65
N GLU A 74 -26.08 -24.47 3.75
CA GLU A 74 -26.56 -23.67 2.62
C GLU A 74 -25.41 -23.09 1.79
N LEU A 75 -24.27 -22.79 2.42
CA LEU A 75 -23.12 -22.17 1.76
C LEU A 75 -22.03 -23.17 1.37
N SER A 76 -22.15 -24.43 1.80
CA SER A 76 -21.17 -25.49 1.54
C SER A 76 -20.75 -25.64 0.06
N ASN A 77 -21.65 -25.37 -0.88
CA ASN A 77 -21.35 -25.43 -2.32
C ASN A 77 -20.52 -24.26 -2.83
N CYS A 78 -20.49 -23.13 -2.12
CA CYS A 78 -19.77 -21.92 -2.50
C CYS A 78 -18.41 -21.79 -1.81
N ILE A 79 -18.15 -22.61 -0.79
CA ILE A 79 -16.97 -22.51 0.07
C ILE A 79 -15.96 -23.60 -0.27
N ASP A 80 -14.69 -23.22 -0.35
CA ASP A 80 -13.56 -24.14 -0.54
C ASP A 80 -12.85 -24.40 0.79
N TYR A 81 -12.88 -25.66 1.23
CA TYR A 81 -12.26 -26.14 2.46
C TYR A 81 -10.90 -26.83 2.25
N ARG A 82 -10.35 -26.79 1.03
CA ARG A 82 -9.06 -27.43 0.72
C ARG A 82 -7.86 -26.77 1.41
N LEU A 83 -7.97 -25.50 1.79
CA LEU A 83 -6.89 -24.78 2.47
C LEU A 83 -6.79 -25.22 3.93
N SER A 84 -5.83 -26.09 4.22
CA SER A 84 -5.57 -26.58 5.57
C SER A 84 -5.18 -25.43 6.54
N PRO A 85 -5.27 -25.65 7.86
CA PRO A 85 -4.81 -24.68 8.85
C PRO A 85 -3.35 -24.27 8.65
N ALA A 86 -2.47 -25.20 8.26
CA ALA A 86 -1.06 -24.92 8.01
C ALA A 86 -0.87 -23.98 6.81
N ILE A 87 -1.59 -24.23 5.71
CA ILE A 87 -1.59 -23.33 4.54
C ILE A 87 -2.07 -21.93 4.96
N CYS A 88 -3.15 -21.84 5.73
CA CYS A 88 -3.65 -20.54 6.18
C CYS A 88 -2.66 -19.81 7.10
N GLN A 89 -1.86 -20.53 7.89
CA GLN A 89 -0.79 -19.97 8.71
C GLN A 89 0.36 -19.42 7.86
N GLU A 90 0.76 -20.13 6.81
CA GLU A 90 1.77 -19.65 5.86
C GLU A 90 1.31 -18.37 5.15
N LEU A 91 0.08 -18.37 4.64
CA LEU A 91 -0.51 -17.19 4.02
C LEU A 91 -0.66 -16.01 4.97
N ASP A 92 -0.96 -16.28 6.25
CA ASP A 92 -1.01 -15.27 7.30
C ASP A 92 0.35 -14.61 7.51
N MET A 93 1.44 -15.39 7.53
CA MET A 93 2.79 -14.85 7.66
C MET A 93 3.18 -13.99 6.45
N ILE A 94 2.85 -14.44 5.24
CA ILE A 94 3.12 -13.70 4.00
C ILE A 94 2.41 -12.35 4.03
N GLU A 95 1.10 -12.34 4.31
CA GLU A 95 0.33 -11.09 4.32
C GLU A 95 0.73 -10.16 5.47
N ARG A 96 1.18 -10.70 6.62
CA ARG A 96 1.75 -9.89 7.71
C ARG A 96 3.04 -9.19 7.29
N GLU A 97 3.86 -9.83 6.48
CA GLU A 97 5.09 -9.23 5.95
C GLU A 97 4.76 -8.16 4.91
N ASP A 98 3.87 -8.46 3.96
CA ASP A 98 3.39 -7.50 2.95
C ASP A 98 2.81 -6.24 3.60
N TRP A 99 2.01 -6.41 4.65
CA TRP A 99 1.45 -5.29 5.39
C TRP A 99 2.52 -4.47 6.13
N ARG A 100 3.54 -5.11 6.71
CA ARG A 100 4.66 -4.41 7.35
C ARG A 100 5.44 -3.56 6.34
N GLN A 101 5.64 -4.06 5.13
CA GLN A 101 6.30 -3.32 4.06
C GLN A 101 5.44 -2.14 3.61
N THR A 102 4.14 -2.36 3.37
CA THR A 102 3.18 -1.30 3.05
C THR A 102 3.19 -0.19 4.10
N GLN A 103 3.21 -0.53 5.39
CA GLN A 103 3.34 0.46 6.46
C GLN A 103 4.65 1.24 6.38
N ALA A 104 5.78 0.56 6.18
CA ALA A 104 7.09 1.21 6.09
C ALA A 104 7.13 2.22 4.93
N GLU A 105 6.56 1.86 3.78
CA GLU A 105 6.41 2.75 2.61
C GLU A 105 5.50 3.94 2.88
N TRP A 106 4.39 3.75 3.60
CA TRP A 106 3.53 4.87 4.00
C TRP A 106 4.24 5.82 4.96
N HIS A 107 5.01 5.29 5.91
CA HIS A 107 5.83 6.08 6.82
C HIS A 107 6.92 6.87 6.05
N SER A 108 7.61 6.27 5.08
CA SER A 108 8.62 6.96 4.27
C SER A 108 8.01 8.02 3.37
N THR A 109 6.95 7.69 2.62
CA THR A 109 6.23 8.62 1.73
C THR A 109 5.71 9.83 2.48
N ARG A 110 5.21 9.64 3.71
CA ARG A 110 4.73 10.74 4.53
C ARG A 110 5.86 11.67 4.99
N LYS A 111 7.01 11.14 5.38
CA LYS A 111 8.20 11.94 5.69
C LYS A 111 8.60 12.81 4.49
N HIS A 112 8.58 12.25 3.28
CA HIS A 112 8.88 13.02 2.07
C HIS A 112 7.83 14.10 1.76
N ARG A 113 6.53 13.82 1.92
CA ARG A 113 5.47 14.84 1.70
C ARG A 113 5.49 15.99 2.71
N GLN A 114 5.94 15.76 3.94
CA GLN A 114 6.10 16.83 4.93
C GLN A 114 7.24 17.80 4.57
N VAL A 115 8.21 17.36 3.78
CA VAL A 115 9.39 18.16 3.39
C VAL A 115 9.13 19.09 2.20
N ASP A 116 8.00 18.99 1.50
CA ASP A 116 7.80 19.68 0.20
C ASP A 116 6.48 20.46 0.08
N PHE A 117 6.01 21.09 1.17
CA PHE A 117 4.93 22.09 1.10
C PHE A 117 5.43 23.52 1.33
N SER A 118 6.55 23.69 2.04
CA SER A 118 7.17 25.00 2.29
C SER A 118 7.73 25.63 1.00
N SER A 119 8.28 24.80 0.11
CA SER A 119 8.81 25.17 -1.22
C SER A 119 7.71 25.54 -2.23
N VAL A 120 6.56 24.86 -2.16
CA VAL A 120 5.45 25.03 -3.11
C VAL A 120 4.60 26.27 -2.76
N VAL A 121 4.36 26.54 -1.48
CA VAL A 121 3.55 27.69 -1.03
C VAL A 121 4.24 29.03 -1.34
N GLN A 122 5.57 29.06 -1.44
CA GLN A 122 6.30 30.28 -1.79
C GLN A 122 6.07 30.77 -3.24
N ASN A 123 5.44 29.96 -4.12
CA ASN A 123 5.31 30.26 -5.55
C ASN A 123 3.86 30.44 -6.05
N LEU A 124 2.86 30.46 -5.16
CA LEU A 124 1.46 30.67 -5.55
C LEU A 124 1.14 32.17 -5.67
N ARG A 125 1.72 32.84 -6.67
CA ARG A 125 1.14 34.10 -7.18
C ARG A 125 -0.12 33.78 -8.00
N PRO A 126 -1.20 34.57 -7.88
CA PRO A 126 -2.35 34.48 -8.77
C PRO A 126 -1.92 34.58 -10.23
N THR A 127 -2.49 33.69 -11.05
CA THR A 127 -2.25 33.43 -12.47
C THR A 127 -2.35 34.70 -13.34
N ASN A 128 -1.23 35.39 -13.52
CA ASN A 128 -1.03 36.32 -14.64
C ASN A 128 0.46 36.33 -15.01
N ARG A 129 0.98 35.18 -15.44
CA ARG A 129 2.36 35.07 -15.94
C ARG A 129 2.45 35.71 -17.32
N THR A 130 3.34 36.67 -17.46
CA THR A 130 3.73 37.22 -18.78
C THR A 130 4.43 36.16 -19.61
N SER A 131 4.47 36.33 -20.95
CA SER A 131 5.13 35.37 -21.86
C SER A 131 6.59 35.07 -21.47
N GLY A 132 7.33 36.07 -21.00
CA GLY A 132 8.70 35.89 -20.51
C GLY A 132 8.80 35.01 -19.26
N GLU A 133 7.84 35.14 -18.33
CA GLU A 133 7.79 34.32 -17.12
C GLU A 133 7.40 32.86 -17.41
N GLN A 134 6.60 32.62 -18.47
CA GLN A 134 6.28 31.27 -18.92
C GLN A 134 7.50 30.56 -19.53
N MET A 135 8.27 31.26 -20.38
CA MET A 135 9.50 30.69 -20.95
C MET A 135 10.53 30.34 -19.88
N GLU A 136 10.74 31.22 -18.90
CA GLU A 136 11.69 30.94 -17.81
C GLU A 136 11.19 29.80 -16.90
N ALA A 137 9.88 29.70 -16.64
CA ALA A 137 9.32 28.58 -15.90
C ALA A 137 9.48 27.24 -16.65
N MET A 138 9.29 27.24 -17.97
CA MET A 138 9.48 26.07 -18.82
C MET A 138 10.95 25.63 -18.82
N ARG A 139 11.88 26.57 -18.98
CA ARG A 139 13.32 26.32 -18.92
C ARG A 139 13.73 25.69 -17.58
N ARG A 140 13.23 26.22 -16.46
CA ARG A 140 13.50 25.66 -15.13
C ARG A 140 12.89 24.27 -14.95
N SER A 141 11.71 24.01 -15.51
CA SER A 141 11.10 22.69 -15.48
C SER A 141 11.94 21.68 -16.26
N GLU A 142 12.43 22.04 -17.45
CA GLU A 142 13.33 21.21 -18.25
C GLU A 142 14.65 20.93 -17.52
N GLU A 143 15.26 21.93 -16.87
CA GLU A 143 16.48 21.76 -16.07
C GLU A 143 16.27 20.80 -14.88
N VAL A 144 15.10 20.86 -14.23
CA VAL A 144 14.76 19.94 -13.13
C VAL A 144 14.55 18.51 -13.65
N MET A 145 13.82 18.34 -14.76
CA MET A 145 13.61 17.03 -15.38
C MET A 145 14.95 16.40 -15.81
N ALA A 146 15.84 17.18 -16.44
CA ALA A 146 17.16 16.70 -16.83
C ALA A 146 18.04 16.28 -15.63
N ARG A 147 17.89 16.95 -14.47
CA ARG A 147 18.57 16.55 -13.22
C ARG A 147 18.01 15.26 -12.64
N ILE A 148 16.70 15.06 -12.73
CA ILE A 148 16.03 13.84 -12.28
C ILE A 148 16.46 12.66 -13.16
N ASP A 149 16.43 12.82 -14.48
CA ASP A 149 16.86 11.79 -15.43
C ASP A 149 18.34 11.41 -15.23
N LYS A 150 19.20 12.39 -14.96
CA LYS A 150 20.61 12.12 -14.62
C LYS A 150 20.75 11.35 -13.31
N GLY A 151 19.97 11.69 -12.28
CA GLY A 151 19.96 11.00 -11.00
C GLY A 151 19.46 9.55 -11.09
N LEU A 152 18.46 9.28 -11.94
CA LEU A 152 17.97 7.95 -12.24
C LEU A 152 19.05 7.11 -12.95
N ASN A 153 19.69 7.66 -13.99
CA ASN A 153 20.79 7.00 -14.70
C ASN A 153 21.98 6.69 -13.78
N ASP A 154 22.33 7.60 -12.86
CA ASP A 154 23.41 7.38 -11.89
C ASP A 154 23.05 6.30 -10.84
N THR A 155 21.76 6.17 -10.52
CA THR A 155 21.25 5.13 -9.60
C THR A 155 21.25 3.77 -10.28
N GLU A 156 20.74 3.68 -11.51
CA GLU A 156 20.77 2.45 -12.34
C GLU A 156 22.21 1.98 -12.58
N ARG A 157 23.14 2.91 -12.82
CA ARG A 157 24.57 2.61 -12.97
C ARG A 157 25.20 2.05 -11.69
N LYS A 158 24.82 2.57 -10.52
CA LYS A 158 25.27 2.04 -9.21
C LYS A 158 24.70 0.65 -8.93
N GLU A 159 23.43 0.42 -9.26
CA GLU A 159 22.81 -0.90 -9.13
C GLU A 159 23.45 -1.93 -10.08
N MET A 160 23.82 -1.51 -11.30
CA MET A 160 24.56 -2.36 -12.24
C MET A 160 25.95 -2.72 -11.70
N LEU A 161 26.71 -1.75 -11.15
CA LEU A 161 28.03 -1.98 -10.55
C LEU A 161 27.98 -2.86 -9.30
N LEU A 162 26.92 -2.74 -8.49
CA LEU A 162 26.67 -3.62 -7.35
C LEU A 162 26.38 -5.07 -7.79
N ARG A 163 25.74 -5.26 -8.95
CA ARG A 163 25.46 -6.60 -9.53
C ARG A 163 26.69 -7.23 -10.19
N THR A 164 27.64 -6.44 -10.71
CA THR A 164 28.85 -6.94 -11.36
C THR A 164 30.04 -7.17 -10.42
N GLY A 165 29.91 -6.83 -9.13
CA GLY A 165 30.93 -7.12 -8.11
C GLY A 165 32.22 -6.29 -8.24
N GLU A 166 32.20 -5.17 -8.97
CA GLU A 166 33.33 -4.26 -9.12
C GLU A 166 33.28 -3.16 -8.07
N ILE A 167 33.46 -3.52 -6.80
CA ILE A 167 33.91 -2.57 -5.77
C ILE A 167 35.14 -3.17 -5.10
N ASN A 168 36.30 -2.88 -5.68
CA ASN A 168 37.53 -2.75 -4.92
C ASN A 168 38.42 -1.69 -5.56
N SER A 169 38.92 -0.79 -4.70
CA SER A 169 39.98 0.20 -4.91
C SER A 169 39.56 1.56 -5.49
N LEU A 170 39.14 2.47 -4.60
CA LEU A 170 39.92 3.65 -4.18
C LEU A 170 39.33 4.28 -2.91
#